data_AF-A0A7Y2H083-F1
#
_entry.id   AF-A0A7Y2H083-F1
#
_cell.length_a   1.000
_cell.length_b   1.000
_cell.length_c   1.000
_cell.angle_alpha   90.00
_cell.angle_beta   90.00
_cell.angle_gamma   90.00
#
_symmetry.space_group_name_H-M   'P 1'
#
loop_
_entity.id
_entity.type
_entity.pdbx_description
1 polymer ?
#
loop_
_entity_poly.entity_id
_entity_poly.type
_entity_poly.pdbx_seq_one_letter_code
_entity_poly.pdbx_strand_id
1 'polypeptide(L)'
;AEKSGGLRSYGIGLTKLRKFAKSIKRDAKLARDLWDSDVYEMKIISLLVDDPKTFTIERAETQVEQLHGGYLEHVFSTCDATLAKTPFVVELAERWIGSKDPVRRRCGYGLVYEISKDKRKSAPDEEYFLKHIERIEKSYAKEPTAVLMAMAGALQGIGMRSKSLNARALKLALKIGPIEFDPTGKCDPFDVAKNLTSDYAKKKFGL
;
A
#
# COMPACT_ATOMS: atom_id res chain seq x y z
N ALA A 1 -23.05 1.01 15.23
CA ALA A 1 -22.07 0.41 14.31
C ALA A 1 -22.47 0.80 12.90
N GLU A 2 -21.62 1.53 12.19
CA GLU A 2 -21.83 1.81 10.77
C GLU A 2 -21.43 0.58 9.96
N LYS A 3 -22.16 0.29 8.87
CA LYS A 3 -21.84 -0.80 7.94
C LYS A 3 -20.82 -0.28 6.93
N SER A 4 -19.55 -0.57 7.14
CA SER A 4 -18.51 -0.32 6.16
C SER A 4 -18.28 -1.59 5.35
N GLY A 5 -18.76 -1.63 4.10
CA GLY A 5 -18.60 -2.82 3.23
C GLY A 5 -19.18 -4.13 3.81
N GLY A 6 -20.20 -4.03 4.68
CA GLY A 6 -20.81 -5.19 5.34
C GLY A 6 -20.25 -5.54 6.73
N LEU A 7 -19.17 -4.90 7.16
CA LEU A 7 -18.56 -5.12 8.49
C LEU A 7 -19.16 -4.19 9.56
N ARG A 8 -19.24 -4.67 10.81
CA ARG A 8 -19.52 -3.84 11.97
C ARG A 8 -18.27 -3.03 12.33
N SER A 9 -18.40 -1.72 12.53
CA SER A 9 -17.29 -0.87 12.99
C SER A 9 -17.66 -0.11 14.26
N TYR A 10 -16.64 0.06 15.13
CA TYR A 10 -16.68 0.87 16.35
C TYR A 10 -15.97 2.22 16.21
N GLY A 11 -15.47 2.56 15.02
CA GLY A 11 -14.88 3.88 14.73
C GLY A 11 -13.52 4.13 15.40
N ILE A 12 -12.74 3.07 15.69
CA ILE A 12 -11.45 3.21 16.35
C ILE A 12 -10.37 3.51 15.30
N GLY A 13 -9.74 4.68 15.40
CA GLY A 13 -8.69 5.09 14.47
C GLY A 13 -7.45 4.20 14.48
N LEU A 14 -6.81 4.06 13.31
CA LEU A 14 -5.64 3.19 13.09
C LEU A 14 -4.48 3.43 14.07
N THR A 15 -4.26 4.68 14.51
CA THR A 15 -3.22 5.00 15.49
C THR A 15 -3.44 4.28 16.83
N LYS A 16 -4.69 4.23 17.32
CA LYS A 16 -5.05 3.51 18.55
C LYS A 16 -4.94 2.00 18.35
N LEU A 17 -5.42 1.49 17.22
CA LEU A 17 -5.33 0.06 16.87
C LEU A 17 -3.87 -0.41 16.79
N ARG A 18 -2.98 0.37 16.16
CA ARG A 18 -1.54 0.07 16.13
C ARG A 18 -0.91 0.04 17.52
N LYS A 19 -1.27 0.98 18.39
CA LYS A 19 -0.78 0.99 19.78
C LYS A 19 -1.23 -0.27 20.53
N PHE A 20 -2.47 -0.70 20.33
CA PHE A 20 -3.01 -1.92 20.94
C PHE A 20 -2.42 -3.20 20.34
N ALA A 21 -2.29 -3.29 19.02
CA ALA A 21 -1.64 -4.42 18.35
C ALA A 21 -0.20 -4.63 18.84
N LYS A 22 0.53 -3.55 19.14
CA LYS A 22 1.88 -3.64 19.73
C LYS A 22 1.91 -4.32 21.11
N SER A 23 0.87 -4.18 21.94
CA SER A 23 0.82 -4.88 23.23
C SER A 23 0.50 -6.38 23.09
N ILE A 24 -0.21 -6.77 22.03
CA ILE A 24 -0.47 -8.18 21.67
C ILE A 24 0.81 -8.85 21.16
N LYS A 25 1.66 -8.09 20.44
CA LYS A 25 2.81 -8.59 19.68
C LYS A 25 2.36 -9.50 18.53
N ARG A 26 3.26 -10.36 18.06
CA ARG A 26 3.03 -11.24 16.91
C ARG A 26 2.40 -12.55 17.37
N ASP A 27 1.25 -12.87 16.80
CA ASP A 27 0.51 -14.12 17.05
C ASP A 27 -0.29 -14.51 15.80
N ALA A 28 0.23 -15.49 15.06
CA ALA A 28 -0.41 -15.98 13.83
C ALA A 28 -1.73 -16.71 14.08
N LYS A 29 -1.89 -17.36 15.25
CA LYS A 29 -3.14 -18.04 15.59
C LYS A 29 -4.22 -17.01 15.88
N LEU A 30 -3.92 -16.04 16.75
CA LEU A 30 -4.83 -14.96 17.04
C LEU A 30 -5.19 -14.15 15.80
N ALA A 31 -4.22 -13.87 14.91
CA ALA A 31 -4.52 -13.18 13.66
C ALA A 31 -5.58 -13.91 12.82
N ARG A 32 -5.48 -15.24 12.69
CA ARG A 32 -6.50 -16.03 12.00
C ARG A 32 -7.86 -15.93 12.68
N ASP A 33 -7.90 -16.12 14.00
CA ASP A 33 -9.14 -16.05 14.78
C ASP A 33 -9.80 -14.65 14.67
N LEU A 34 -9.00 -13.58 14.63
CA LEU A 34 -9.48 -12.21 14.47
C LEU A 34 -9.93 -11.88 13.04
N TRP A 35 -9.31 -12.50 12.02
CA TRP A 35 -9.68 -12.29 10.62
C TRP A 35 -11.10 -12.78 10.33
N ASP A 36 -11.54 -13.85 10.98
CA ASP A 36 -12.89 -14.41 10.79
C ASP A 36 -14.00 -13.57 11.45
N SER A 37 -13.63 -12.53 12.20
CA SER A 37 -14.58 -11.59 12.79
C SER A 37 -15.28 -10.75 11.73
N ASP A 38 -16.55 -10.44 11.98
CA ASP A 38 -17.35 -9.47 11.22
C ASP A 38 -17.11 -8.01 11.69
N VAL A 39 -16.14 -7.79 12.60
CA VAL A 39 -15.76 -6.47 13.12
C VAL A 39 -14.55 -5.93 12.37
N TYR A 40 -14.69 -4.74 11.77
CA TYR A 40 -13.64 -4.07 11.00
C TYR A 40 -12.34 -3.90 11.79
N GLU A 41 -12.43 -3.42 13.03
CA GLU A 41 -11.24 -3.22 13.87
C GLU A 41 -10.51 -4.54 14.18
N MET A 42 -11.22 -5.67 14.25
CA MET A 42 -10.60 -6.99 14.48
C MET A 42 -9.82 -7.46 13.26
N LYS A 43 -10.38 -7.27 12.05
CA LYS A 43 -9.63 -7.52 10.81
C LYS A 43 -8.39 -6.63 10.70
N ILE A 44 -8.47 -5.36 11.09
CA ILE A 44 -7.30 -4.48 11.12
C ILE A 44 -6.25 -4.99 12.12
N ILE A 45 -6.64 -5.39 13.34
CA ILE A 45 -5.69 -5.92 14.32
C ILE A 45 -5.05 -7.22 13.80
N SER A 46 -5.82 -8.12 13.17
CA SER A 46 -5.31 -9.33 12.52
C SER A 46 -4.12 -9.00 11.61
N LEU A 47 -4.27 -8.03 10.72
CA LEU A 47 -3.22 -7.62 9.77
C LEU A 47 -1.96 -7.05 10.41
N LEU A 48 -2.07 -6.56 11.65
CA LEU A 48 -0.97 -5.94 12.39
C LEU A 48 -0.25 -6.94 13.31
N VAL A 49 -0.92 -8.01 13.74
CA VAL A 49 -0.38 -8.99 14.71
C VAL A 49 0.04 -10.31 14.07
N ASP A 50 -0.30 -10.56 12.79
CA ASP A 50 0.07 -11.82 12.13
C ASP A 50 1.60 -12.00 11.97
N ASP A 51 2.04 -13.22 11.68
CA ASP A 51 3.46 -13.54 11.48
C ASP A 51 3.84 -13.61 9.99
N PRO A 52 4.70 -12.71 9.49
CA PRO A 52 5.13 -12.73 8.09
C PRO A 52 5.90 -13.99 7.70
N LYS A 53 6.47 -14.74 8.67
CA LYS A 53 7.20 -15.98 8.40
C LYS A 53 6.29 -17.17 8.14
N THR A 54 5.07 -17.15 8.68
CA THR A 54 4.08 -18.24 8.52
C THR A 54 2.90 -17.84 7.64
N PHE A 55 2.81 -16.57 7.25
CA PHE A 55 1.88 -16.11 6.23
C PHE A 55 2.18 -16.78 4.90
N THR A 56 1.14 -17.21 4.19
CA THR A 56 1.28 -17.91 2.90
C THR A 56 0.60 -17.13 1.78
N ILE A 57 0.96 -17.45 0.54
CA ILE A 57 0.35 -16.87 -0.65
C ILE A 57 -1.13 -17.24 -0.74
N GLU A 58 -1.50 -18.49 -0.41
CA GLU A 58 -2.89 -18.95 -0.42
C GLU A 58 -3.75 -18.14 0.54
N ARG A 59 -3.20 -17.79 1.71
CA ARG A 59 -3.86 -16.90 2.65
C ARG A 59 -3.98 -15.49 2.09
N ALA A 60 -2.95 -14.95 1.43
CA ALA A 60 -3.03 -13.64 0.80
C ALA A 60 -4.12 -13.61 -0.30
N GLU A 61 -4.18 -14.64 -1.14
CA GLU A 61 -5.19 -14.78 -2.20
C GLU A 61 -6.60 -14.98 -1.65
N THR A 62 -6.75 -15.62 -0.49
CA THR A 62 -8.06 -15.71 0.18
C THR A 62 -8.47 -14.37 0.78
N GLN A 63 -7.53 -13.67 1.44
CA GLN A 63 -7.84 -12.42 2.15
C GLN A 63 -8.09 -11.25 1.20
N VAL A 64 -7.42 -11.20 0.03
CA VAL A 64 -7.59 -10.11 -0.95
C VAL A 64 -9.03 -10.04 -1.49
N GLU A 65 -9.72 -11.19 -1.56
CA GLU A 65 -11.13 -11.28 -1.95
C GLU A 65 -12.09 -10.71 -0.90
N GLN A 66 -11.63 -10.50 0.33
CA GLN A 66 -12.46 -10.12 1.48
C GLN A 66 -12.23 -8.67 1.92
N LEU A 67 -11.51 -7.87 1.13
CA LEU A 67 -11.15 -6.49 1.44
C LEU A 67 -12.31 -5.51 1.19
N HIS A 68 -13.46 -5.81 1.78
CA HIS A 68 -14.65 -4.97 1.67
C HIS A 68 -14.69 -3.95 2.82
N GLY A 69 -14.82 -2.67 2.48
CA GLY A 69 -15.10 -1.60 3.44
C GLY A 69 -13.88 -0.82 3.94
N GLY A 70 -14.09 0.49 4.07
CA GLY A 70 -13.15 1.42 4.70
C GLY A 70 -11.76 1.40 4.07
N TYR A 71 -10.75 1.40 4.92
CA TYR A 71 -9.33 1.38 4.53
C TYR A 71 -8.71 -0.02 4.71
N LEU A 72 -9.53 -1.08 4.76
CA LEU A 72 -9.02 -2.44 5.01
C LEU A 72 -8.00 -2.87 3.94
N GLU A 73 -8.31 -2.60 2.67
CA GLU A 73 -7.41 -2.86 1.55
C GLU A 73 -6.08 -2.10 1.67
N HIS A 74 -6.16 -0.82 2.06
CA HIS A 74 -4.99 0.02 2.25
C HIS A 74 -4.11 -0.54 3.38
N VAL A 75 -4.69 -0.91 4.52
CA VAL A 75 -3.92 -1.48 5.64
C VAL A 75 -3.36 -2.86 5.29
N PHE A 76 -4.09 -3.70 4.56
CA PHE A 76 -3.64 -5.02 4.12
C PHE A 76 -2.37 -4.98 3.28
N SER A 77 -2.30 -4.03 2.36
CA SER A 77 -1.21 -3.93 1.38
C SER A 77 -0.15 -2.88 1.73
N THR A 78 -0.36 -2.06 2.75
CA THR A 78 0.58 -0.99 3.15
C THR A 78 0.77 -0.96 4.67
N CYS A 79 1.04 0.23 5.22
CA CYS A 79 0.92 0.50 6.65
C CYS A 79 1.85 -0.32 7.54
N ASP A 80 2.95 -0.84 6.99
CA ASP A 80 3.87 -1.76 7.68
C ASP A 80 3.14 -3.00 8.25
N ALA A 81 2.05 -3.43 7.59
CA ALA A 81 1.28 -4.62 7.96
C ALA A 81 2.04 -5.92 7.62
N THR A 82 1.52 -7.05 8.09
CA THR A 82 2.21 -8.34 8.00
C THR A 82 2.54 -8.75 6.56
N LEU A 83 1.62 -8.56 5.62
CA LEU A 83 1.81 -8.98 4.23
C LEU A 83 3.04 -8.33 3.58
N ALA A 84 3.26 -7.03 3.83
CA ALA A 84 4.40 -6.27 3.32
C ALA A 84 5.77 -6.77 3.83
N LYS A 85 5.77 -7.57 4.90
CA LYS A 85 6.96 -8.11 5.56
C LYS A 85 7.26 -9.56 5.19
N THR A 86 6.40 -10.18 4.39
CA THR A 86 6.53 -11.59 3.96
C THR A 86 7.74 -11.77 3.03
N PRO A 87 8.34 -12.97 2.99
CA PRO A 87 9.48 -13.24 2.11
C PRO A 87 9.10 -13.25 0.62
N PHE A 88 7.84 -13.49 0.28
CA PHE A 88 7.32 -13.53 -1.10
C PHE A 88 6.67 -12.21 -1.55
N VAL A 89 6.80 -11.12 -0.78
CA VAL A 89 6.10 -9.85 -1.05
C VAL A 89 6.37 -9.31 -2.47
N VAL A 90 7.59 -9.46 -2.98
CA VAL A 90 7.98 -9.01 -4.33
C VAL A 90 7.26 -9.82 -5.40
N GLU A 91 7.26 -11.15 -5.28
CA GLU A 91 6.56 -12.04 -6.22
C GLU A 91 5.05 -11.75 -6.24
N LEU A 92 4.46 -11.57 -5.05
CA LEU A 92 3.04 -11.28 -4.92
C LEU A 92 2.66 -9.92 -5.51
N ALA A 93 3.50 -8.90 -5.30
CA ALA A 93 3.28 -7.58 -5.89
C ALA A 93 3.22 -7.66 -7.42
N GLU A 94 4.18 -8.35 -8.06
CA GLU A 94 4.19 -8.52 -9.51
C GLU A 94 2.95 -9.26 -10.03
N ARG A 95 2.59 -10.36 -9.36
CA ARG A 95 1.40 -11.15 -9.67
C ARG A 95 0.14 -10.29 -9.63
N TRP A 96 -0.03 -9.52 -8.56
CA TRP A 96 -1.22 -8.70 -8.36
C TRP A 96 -1.29 -7.49 -9.29
N ILE A 97 -0.17 -6.84 -9.60
CA ILE A 97 -0.13 -5.75 -10.60
C ILE A 97 -0.47 -6.31 -12.00
N GLY A 98 -0.13 -7.56 -12.30
CA GLY A 98 -0.53 -8.26 -13.52
C GLY A 98 -2.00 -8.66 -13.61
N SER A 99 -2.77 -8.55 -12.52
CA SER A 99 -4.15 -9.04 -12.47
C SER A 99 -5.13 -8.12 -13.21
N LYS A 100 -6.21 -8.71 -13.75
CA LYS A 100 -7.37 -7.97 -14.26
C LYS A 100 -8.22 -7.39 -13.14
N ASP A 101 -8.10 -7.92 -11.93
CA ASP A 101 -8.81 -7.43 -10.75
C ASP A 101 -8.21 -6.11 -10.24
N PRO A 102 -8.99 -5.01 -10.19
CA PRO A 102 -8.53 -3.72 -9.70
C PRO A 102 -8.14 -3.72 -8.21
N VAL A 103 -8.76 -4.54 -7.36
CA VAL A 103 -8.39 -4.66 -5.93
C VAL A 103 -6.97 -5.18 -5.81
N ARG A 104 -6.69 -6.30 -6.49
CA ARG A 104 -5.33 -6.85 -6.56
C ARG A 104 -4.34 -5.83 -7.11
N ARG A 105 -4.64 -5.13 -8.22
CA ARG A 105 -3.72 -4.10 -8.74
C ARG A 105 -3.42 -3.01 -7.72
N ARG A 106 -4.45 -2.51 -7.00
CA ARG A 106 -4.25 -1.54 -5.92
C ARG A 106 -3.36 -2.08 -4.81
N CYS A 107 -3.64 -3.29 -4.33
CA CYS A 107 -2.81 -3.94 -3.32
C CYS A 107 -1.37 -4.15 -3.80
N GLY A 108 -1.18 -4.58 -5.06
CA GLY A 108 0.14 -4.79 -5.64
C GLY A 108 0.98 -3.51 -5.66
N TYR A 109 0.40 -2.38 -6.08
CA TYR A 109 1.07 -1.09 -5.98
C TYR A 109 1.29 -0.61 -4.52
N GLY A 110 0.36 -0.93 -3.61
CA GLY A 110 0.56 -0.74 -2.18
C GLY A 110 1.78 -1.50 -1.64
N LEU A 111 1.97 -2.75 -2.07
CA LEU A 111 3.16 -3.54 -1.72
C LEU A 111 4.43 -2.94 -2.33
N VAL A 112 4.39 -2.45 -3.58
CA VAL A 112 5.55 -1.74 -4.18
C VAL A 112 5.95 -0.52 -3.36
N TYR A 113 4.99 0.25 -2.83
CA TYR A 113 5.27 1.35 -1.91
C TYR A 113 5.97 0.87 -0.62
N GLU A 114 5.57 -0.26 -0.04
CA GLU A 114 6.25 -0.82 1.13
C GLU A 114 7.65 -1.33 0.79
N ILE A 115 7.79 -2.04 -0.32
CA ILE A 115 9.07 -2.55 -0.84
C ILE A 115 10.06 -1.39 -1.09
N SER A 116 9.59 -0.23 -1.59
CA SER A 116 10.48 0.91 -1.85
C SER A 116 11.10 1.50 -0.58
N LYS A 117 10.50 1.28 0.58
CA LYS A 117 11.02 1.70 1.90
C LYS A 117 11.99 0.69 2.50
N ASP A 118 12.03 -0.54 1.98
CA ASP A 118 12.89 -1.59 2.52
C ASP A 118 14.38 -1.31 2.23
N LYS A 119 15.17 -1.30 3.29
CA LYS A 119 16.63 -1.05 3.26
C LYS A 119 17.46 -2.32 3.48
N ARG A 120 16.83 -3.49 3.63
CA ARG A 120 17.53 -4.77 3.75
C ARG A 120 18.29 -5.05 2.45
N LYS A 121 19.39 -5.81 2.54
CA LYS A 121 20.18 -6.24 1.37
C LYS A 121 19.37 -7.09 0.37
N SER A 122 18.31 -7.74 0.85
CA SER A 122 17.39 -8.53 0.04
C SER A 122 16.33 -7.70 -0.68
N ALA A 123 16.26 -6.39 -0.43
CA ALA A 123 15.31 -5.52 -1.12
C ALA A 123 15.67 -5.42 -2.61
N PRO A 124 14.68 -5.26 -3.49
CA PRO A 124 14.95 -5.04 -4.91
C PRO A 124 15.88 -3.84 -5.18
N ASP A 125 16.60 -3.94 -6.28
CA ASP A 125 17.52 -2.92 -6.76
C ASP A 125 16.82 -1.75 -7.46
N GLU A 126 17.59 -0.79 -7.97
CA GLU A 126 17.06 0.37 -8.67
C GLU A 126 16.35 -0.01 -9.99
N GLU A 127 16.81 -1.07 -10.68
CA GLU A 127 16.22 -1.52 -11.95
C GLU A 127 14.78 -2.01 -11.76
N TYR A 128 14.51 -2.75 -10.68
CA TYR A 128 13.15 -3.14 -10.31
C TYR A 128 12.20 -1.94 -10.23
N PHE A 129 12.61 -0.86 -9.56
CA PHE A 129 11.75 0.31 -9.40
C PHE A 129 11.63 1.13 -10.68
N LEU A 130 12.67 1.19 -11.51
CA LEU A 130 12.60 1.83 -12.83
C LEU A 130 11.56 1.13 -13.73
N LYS A 131 11.52 -0.21 -13.73
CA LYS A 131 10.51 -0.99 -14.45
C LYS A 131 9.08 -0.66 -13.99
N HIS A 132 8.88 -0.42 -12.69
CA HIS A 132 7.58 0.03 -12.16
C HIS A 132 7.20 1.43 -12.63
N ILE A 133 8.14 2.38 -12.66
CA ILE A 133 7.90 3.73 -13.21
C ILE A 133 7.48 3.61 -14.68
N GLU A 134 8.20 2.83 -15.50
CA GLU A 134 7.86 2.61 -16.91
C GLU A 134 6.50 1.94 -17.10
N ARG A 135 6.16 0.98 -16.24
CA ARG A 135 4.86 0.31 -16.27
C ARG A 135 3.72 1.29 -15.98
N ILE A 136 3.87 2.12 -14.95
CA ILE A 136 2.89 3.18 -14.63
C ILE A 136 2.77 4.15 -15.80
N GLU A 137 3.89 4.61 -16.38
CA GLU A 137 3.86 5.53 -17.51
C GLU A 137 3.06 4.99 -18.71
N LYS A 138 3.11 3.68 -18.96
CA LYS A 138 2.42 3.04 -20.09
C LYS A 138 0.91 2.90 -19.89
N SER A 139 0.42 2.84 -18.65
CA SER A 139 -0.99 2.49 -18.38
C SER A 139 -1.78 3.53 -17.58
N TYR A 140 -1.14 4.49 -16.89
CA TYR A 140 -1.82 5.36 -15.92
C TYR A 140 -3.08 6.04 -16.47
N ALA A 141 -3.04 6.51 -17.72
CA ALA A 141 -4.14 7.26 -18.35
C ALA A 141 -5.40 6.42 -18.62
N LYS A 142 -5.30 5.09 -18.56
CA LYS A 142 -6.41 4.16 -18.83
C LYS A 142 -6.94 3.50 -17.56
N GLU A 143 -6.32 3.75 -16.42
CA GLU A 143 -6.67 3.08 -15.18
C GLU A 143 -7.79 3.82 -14.44
N PRO A 144 -8.65 3.09 -13.71
CA PRO A 144 -9.60 3.72 -12.80
C PRO A 144 -8.88 4.56 -11.74
N THR A 145 -9.49 5.66 -11.30
CA THR A 145 -8.93 6.59 -10.30
C THR A 145 -8.36 5.87 -9.08
N ALA A 146 -9.05 4.86 -8.55
CA ALA A 146 -8.59 4.12 -7.38
C ALA A 146 -7.28 3.35 -7.63
N VAL A 147 -7.07 2.81 -8.84
CA VAL A 147 -5.81 2.16 -9.23
C VAL A 147 -4.74 3.22 -9.49
N LEU A 148 -5.09 4.32 -10.14
CA LEU A 148 -4.19 5.45 -10.38
C LEU A 148 -3.66 6.05 -9.06
N MET A 149 -4.49 6.16 -8.03
CA MET A 149 -4.05 6.58 -6.69
C MET A 149 -3.02 5.61 -6.09
N ALA A 150 -3.22 4.31 -6.23
CA ALA A 150 -2.26 3.31 -5.76
C ALA A 150 -0.94 3.39 -6.54
N MET A 151 -1.00 3.54 -7.87
CA MET A 151 0.17 3.80 -8.72
C MET A 151 0.93 5.07 -8.29
N ALA A 152 0.20 6.15 -8.02
CA ALA A 152 0.77 7.40 -7.54
C ALA A 152 1.44 7.26 -6.16
N GLY A 153 0.84 6.49 -5.25
CA GLY A 153 1.44 6.15 -3.96
C GLY A 153 2.74 5.36 -4.13
N ALA A 154 2.76 4.34 -4.99
CA ALA A 154 3.95 3.59 -5.35
C ALA A 154 5.03 4.51 -5.96
N LEU A 155 4.65 5.38 -6.89
CA LEU A 155 5.54 6.34 -7.54
C LEU A 155 6.18 7.31 -6.53
N GLN A 156 5.41 7.81 -5.57
CA GLN A 156 5.92 8.61 -4.46
C GLN A 156 6.93 7.81 -3.63
N GLY A 157 6.59 6.58 -3.24
CA GLY A 157 7.47 5.70 -2.46
C GLY A 157 8.80 5.43 -3.18
N ILE A 158 8.74 5.16 -4.48
CA ILE A 158 9.91 4.93 -5.34
C ILE A 158 10.77 6.20 -5.41
N GLY A 159 10.15 7.34 -5.70
CA GLY A 159 10.87 8.62 -5.83
C GLY A 159 11.49 9.10 -4.51
N MET A 160 11.07 8.57 -3.37
CA MET A 160 11.68 8.84 -2.07
C MET A 160 12.82 7.87 -1.71
N ARG A 161 13.20 6.95 -2.59
CA ARG A 161 14.26 5.95 -2.32
C ARG A 161 15.67 6.46 -2.61
N SER A 162 15.93 6.99 -3.81
CA SER A 162 17.24 7.48 -4.25
C SER A 162 17.09 8.77 -5.07
N LYS A 163 18.18 9.54 -5.23
CA LYS A 163 18.20 10.76 -6.05
C LYS A 163 17.87 10.47 -7.53
N SER A 164 18.39 9.36 -8.06
CA SER A 164 18.11 8.92 -9.43
C SER A 164 16.63 8.58 -9.62
N LEU A 165 16.07 7.77 -8.72
CA LEU A 165 14.64 7.42 -8.76
C LEU A 165 13.74 8.64 -8.53
N ASN A 166 14.16 9.59 -7.69
CA ASN A 166 13.43 10.84 -7.48
C ASN A 166 13.26 11.61 -8.80
N ALA A 167 14.35 11.80 -9.56
CA ALA A 167 14.29 12.51 -10.84
C ALA A 167 13.36 11.82 -11.85
N ARG A 168 13.43 10.48 -11.94
CA ARG A 168 12.57 9.70 -12.85
C ARG A 168 11.11 9.73 -12.43
N ALA A 169 10.84 9.54 -11.13
CA ALA A 169 9.49 9.56 -10.58
C ALA A 169 8.85 10.96 -10.69
N LEU A 170 9.63 12.02 -10.46
CA LEU A 170 9.16 13.40 -10.57
C LEU A 170 8.77 13.75 -12.00
N LYS A 171 9.58 13.35 -13.00
CA LYS A 171 9.24 13.55 -14.41
C LYS A 171 7.88 12.93 -14.76
N LEU A 172 7.63 11.70 -14.30
CA LEU A 172 6.34 11.04 -14.50
C LEU A 172 5.21 11.69 -13.69
N ALA A 173 5.47 12.06 -12.43
CA ALA A 173 4.49 12.73 -11.57
C ALA A 173 3.98 14.04 -12.19
N LEU A 174 4.87 14.84 -12.79
CA LEU A 174 4.50 16.06 -13.51
C LEU A 174 3.63 15.79 -14.74
N LYS A 175 3.84 14.66 -15.42
CA LYS A 175 3.04 14.22 -16.58
C LYS A 175 1.66 13.70 -16.16
N ILE A 176 1.58 13.02 -15.02
CA ILE A 176 0.30 12.55 -14.45
C ILE A 176 -0.52 13.75 -13.93
N GLY A 177 0.14 14.70 -13.27
CA GLY A 177 -0.52 15.85 -12.64
C GLY A 177 -1.23 15.47 -11.33
N PRO A 178 -1.88 16.44 -10.66
CA PRO A 178 -2.69 16.19 -9.48
C PRO A 178 -3.88 15.27 -9.81
N ILE A 179 -4.14 14.28 -8.95
CA ILE A 179 -5.21 13.30 -9.14
C ILE A 179 -6.40 13.68 -8.27
N GLU A 180 -7.52 14.01 -8.91
CA GLU A 180 -8.82 14.18 -8.25
C GLU A 180 -9.40 12.83 -7.85
N PHE A 181 -9.71 12.66 -6.56
CA PHE A 181 -10.25 11.41 -6.03
C PHE A 181 -11.42 11.59 -5.05
N ASP A 182 -11.61 12.80 -4.53
CA ASP A 182 -12.73 13.12 -3.67
C ASP A 182 -13.76 13.93 -4.46
N PRO A 183 -14.91 13.33 -4.83
CA PRO A 183 -15.96 14.05 -5.55
C PRO A 183 -16.61 15.16 -4.71
N THR A 184 -16.39 15.19 -3.39
CA THR A 184 -16.92 16.25 -2.51
C THR A 184 -16.02 17.48 -2.45
N GLY A 185 -14.80 17.40 -2.97
CA GLY A 185 -13.83 18.50 -2.98
C GLY A 185 -13.34 18.93 -1.59
N LYS A 186 -13.54 18.11 -0.56
CA LYS A 186 -13.05 18.38 0.80
C LYS A 186 -11.59 17.99 0.96
N CYS A 187 -11.12 17.02 0.20
CA CYS A 187 -9.73 16.63 0.14
C CYS A 187 -9.02 17.30 -1.03
N ASP A 188 -7.83 17.82 -0.78
CA ASP A 188 -6.95 18.29 -1.84
C ASP A 188 -6.60 17.13 -2.80
N PRO A 189 -6.41 17.42 -4.09
CA PRO A 189 -6.01 16.42 -5.06
C PRO A 189 -4.66 15.81 -4.68
N PHE A 190 -4.46 14.53 -4.99
CA PHE A 190 -3.21 13.88 -4.67
C PHE A 190 -2.13 14.27 -5.69
N ASP A 191 -1.19 15.09 -5.23
CA ASP A 191 -0.07 15.59 -6.03
C ASP A 191 1.25 14.96 -5.59
N VAL A 192 1.72 13.97 -6.37
CA VAL A 192 2.99 13.28 -6.11
C VAL A 192 4.18 14.21 -6.29
N ALA A 193 4.11 15.17 -7.22
CA ALA A 193 5.21 16.09 -7.48
C ALA A 193 5.50 16.95 -6.24
N LYS A 194 4.46 17.47 -5.55
CA LYS A 194 4.62 18.19 -4.27
C LYS A 194 5.38 17.38 -3.22
N ASN A 195 5.13 16.07 -3.14
CA ASN A 195 5.83 15.20 -2.20
C ASN A 195 7.31 15.02 -2.58
N LEU A 196 7.58 14.79 -3.86
CA LEU A 196 8.93 14.54 -4.40
C LEU A 196 9.82 15.79 -4.44
N THR A 197 9.22 16.99 -4.42
CA THR A 197 9.94 18.28 -4.36
C THR A 197 9.82 18.98 -2.99
N SER A 198 9.33 18.28 -1.97
CA SER A 198 9.23 18.81 -0.61
C SER A 198 10.61 19.19 -0.04
N ASP A 199 10.65 20.09 0.93
CA ASP A 199 11.91 20.49 1.60
C ASP A 199 12.63 19.28 2.22
N TYR A 200 11.85 18.30 2.71
CA TYR A 200 12.39 17.04 3.16
C TYR A 200 13.10 16.27 2.03
N ALA A 201 12.47 16.14 0.86
CA ALA A 201 13.07 15.45 -0.29
C ALA A 201 14.33 16.18 -0.79
N LYS A 202 14.28 17.51 -0.91
CA LYS A 202 15.43 18.34 -1.30
C LYS A 202 16.61 18.16 -0.34
N LYS A 203 16.34 18.27 0.98
CA LYS A 203 17.36 18.03 2.01
C LYS A 203 17.91 16.60 1.97
N LYS A 204 17.04 15.60 1.78
CA LYS A 204 17.42 14.18 1.73
C LYS A 204 18.37 13.87 0.58
N PHE A 205 18.19 14.51 -0.57
CA PHE A 205 18.92 14.20 -1.80
C PHE A 205 19.94 15.26 -2.23
N GLY A 206 20.05 16.38 -1.50
CA GLY A 206 20.92 17.50 -1.89
C GLY A 206 20.51 18.04 -3.27
N LEU A 207 19.24 18.41 -3.40
CA LEU A 207 18.65 19.05 -4.58
C LEU A 207 18.42 20.53 -4.34
#